data_AF-A0A7Y5LIK2-F1
#
_entry.id   AF-A0A7Y5LIK2-F1
#
_cell.length_a   1.000
_cell.length_b   1.000
_cell.length_c   1.000
_cell.angle_alpha   90.00
_cell.angle_beta   90.00
_cell.angle_gamma   90.00
#
_symmetry.space_group_name_H-M   'P 1'
#
loop_
_entity.id
_entity.type
_entity.pdbx_description
1 polymer ?
#
loop_
_entity_poly.entity_id
_entity_poly.type
_entity_poly.pdbx_seq_one_letter_code
_entity_poly.pdbx_strand_id
1 'polypeptide(L)'
;MIIEIMEVILLISASALCIFLIYFLYQLTGSIRLIQQEIQAITAQVGPLVDSIKSLSVSVNELTKDLRQQISKINWIVDEIKSKIELLQNIESKVVKGVEAPVSTLMSNLNALKAGLAAFFNRMKK
;
A
#
# COMPACT_ATOMS: atom_id res chain seq x y z
N MET A 1 -74.66 -30.28 -43.42
CA MET A 1 -74.97 -30.74 -42.05
C MET A 1 -73.75 -31.16 -41.23
N ILE A 2 -73.07 -32.30 -41.45
CA ILE A 2 -71.90 -32.69 -40.62
C ILE A 2 -70.73 -31.69 -40.72
N ILE A 3 -70.44 -31.21 -41.93
CA ILE A 3 -69.36 -30.24 -42.17
C ILE A 3 -69.66 -28.91 -41.47
N GLU A 4 -70.89 -28.41 -41.57
CA GLU A 4 -71.32 -27.17 -40.89
C GLU A 4 -71.22 -27.28 -39.37
N ILE A 5 -71.58 -28.43 -38.79
CA ILE A 5 -71.44 -28.68 -37.35
C ILE A 5 -69.97 -28.64 -36.93
N MET A 6 -69.07 -29.27 -37.72
CA MET A 6 -67.62 -29.23 -37.49
C MET A 6 -67.06 -27.80 -37.59
N GLU A 7 -67.54 -27.01 -38.55
CA GLU A 7 -67.13 -25.61 -38.75
C GLU A 7 -67.53 -24.71 -37.58
N VAL A 8 -68.75 -24.87 -37.05
CA VAL A 8 -69.24 -24.14 -35.89
C VAL A 8 -68.41 -24.49 -34.64
N ILE A 9 -68.12 -25.77 -34.42
CA ILE A 9 -67.26 -26.21 -33.30
C ILE A 9 -65.85 -25.62 -33.44
N LEU A 10 -65.30 -25.60 -34.65
CA LEU A 10 -63.98 -25.04 -34.92
C LEU A 10 -63.94 -23.53 -34.67
N LEU A 11 -64.98 -22.78 -35.07
CA LEU A 11 -65.10 -21.35 -34.80
C LEU A 11 -65.22 -21.03 -33.31
N ILE A 12 -65.98 -21.83 -32.56
CA ILE A 12 -66.11 -21.67 -31.10
C ILE A 12 -64.77 -21.96 -30.42
N SER A 13 -64.07 -23.03 -30.83
CA SER A 13 -62.76 -23.38 -30.28
C SER A 13 -61.71 -22.31 -30.60
N ALA A 14 -61.69 -21.80 -31.83
CA ALA A 14 -60.79 -20.72 -32.24
C ALA A 14 -61.04 -19.44 -31.43
N SER A 15 -62.31 -19.07 -31.24
CA SER A 15 -62.69 -17.90 -30.44
C SER A 15 -62.29 -18.05 -28.97
N ALA A 16 -62.50 -19.23 -28.38
CA ALA A 16 -62.08 -19.53 -27.01
C ALA A 16 -60.55 -19.45 -26.85
N LEU A 17 -59.80 -19.98 -27.82
CA LEU A 17 -58.33 -19.90 -27.83
C LEU A 17 -57.84 -18.45 -27.90
N CYS A 18 -58.45 -17.62 -28.75
CA CYS A 18 -58.10 -16.21 -28.86
C CYS A 18 -58.31 -15.45 -27.55
N ILE A 19 -59.43 -15.67 -26.85
CA ILE A 19 -59.70 -15.04 -25.55
C ILE A 19 -58.68 -15.49 -24.50
N PHE A 20 -58.36 -16.79 -24.47
CA PHE A 20 -57.36 -17.34 -23.55
C PHE A 20 -55.97 -16.73 -23.78
N LEU A 21 -55.56 -16.59 -25.05
CA LEU A 21 -54.28 -15.97 -25.41
C LEU A 21 -54.22 -14.49 -24.99
N ILE A 22 -55.30 -13.73 -25.18
CA ILE A 22 -55.35 -12.32 -24.76
C ILE A 22 -55.16 -12.21 -23.23
N TYR A 23 -55.86 -13.06 -22.46
CA TYR A 23 -55.73 -13.09 -21.01
C TYR A 23 -54.29 -13.44 -20.58
N PHE A 24 -53.70 -14.46 -21.19
CA PHE A 24 -52.34 -14.88 -20.89
C PHE A 24 -51.30 -13.81 -21.22
N LEU A 25 -51.43 -13.13 -22.38
CA LEU A 25 -50.56 -12.02 -22.76
C LEU A 25 -50.68 -10.84 -21.80
N TYR A 26 -51.88 -10.53 -21.31
CA TYR A 26 -52.09 -9.49 -20.31
C TYR A 26 -51.36 -9.82 -19.00
N GLN A 27 -51.49 -11.06 -18.53
CA GLN A 27 -50.81 -11.52 -17.32
C GLN A 27 -49.29 -11.51 -17.47
N LEU A 28 -48.77 -12.00 -18.60
CA LEU A 28 -47.34 -11.95 -18.92
C LEU A 28 -46.80 -10.53 -18.95
N THR A 29 -47.53 -9.59 -19.56
CA THR A 29 -47.13 -8.18 -19.62
C THR A 29 -47.01 -7.59 -18.22
N GLY A 30 -47.93 -7.94 -17.32
CA GLY A 30 -47.87 -7.55 -15.91
C GLY A 30 -46.62 -8.09 -15.21
N SER A 31 -46.33 -9.38 -15.36
CA SER A 31 -45.14 -10.02 -14.78
C SER A 31 -43.83 -9.42 -15.32
N ILE A 32 -43.74 -9.18 -16.62
CA ILE A 32 -42.57 -8.54 -17.24
C ILE A 32 -42.35 -7.14 -16.68
N ARG A 33 -43.43 -6.38 -16.46
CA ARG A 33 -43.35 -5.03 -15.88
C ARG A 33 -42.83 -5.05 -14.44
N LEU A 34 -43.26 -6.03 -13.63
CA LEU A 34 -42.74 -6.19 -12.26
C LEU A 34 -41.25 -6.54 -12.27
N ILE A 35 -40.84 -7.50 -13.10
CA ILE A 35 -39.42 -7.87 -13.26
C ILE A 35 -38.59 -6.66 -13.70
N GLN A 36 -39.10 -5.85 -14.64
CA GLN A 36 -38.41 -4.64 -15.07
C GLN A 36 -38.22 -3.63 -13.94
N GLN A 37 -39.22 -3.46 -13.07
CA GLN A 37 -39.12 -2.59 -11.89
C GLN A 37 -38.10 -3.11 -10.88
N GLU A 38 -38.07 -4.42 -10.62
CA GLU A 38 -37.08 -5.04 -9.73
C GLU A 38 -35.66 -4.88 -10.27
N ILE A 39 -35.45 -5.10 -11.57
CA ILE A 39 -34.14 -4.90 -12.23
C ILE A 39 -33.69 -3.44 -12.11
N GLN A 40 -34.60 -2.47 -12.29
CA GLN A 40 -34.29 -1.06 -12.11
C GLN A 40 -33.90 -0.76 -10.66
N ALA A 41 -34.63 -1.30 -9.68
CA ALA A 41 -34.31 -1.12 -8.27
C ALA A 41 -32.94 -1.73 -7.90
N ILE A 42 -32.61 -2.90 -8.43
CA ILE A 42 -31.29 -3.53 -8.25
C ILE A 42 -30.20 -2.66 -8.88
N THR A 43 -30.41 -2.21 -10.11
CA THR A 43 -29.43 -1.36 -10.83
C THR A 43 -29.15 -0.06 -10.07
N ALA A 44 -30.20 0.56 -9.50
CA ALA A 44 -30.08 1.76 -8.68
C ALA A 44 -29.29 1.53 -7.38
N GLN A 45 -29.29 0.31 -6.83
CA GLN A 45 -28.49 -0.05 -5.66
C GLN A 45 -27.05 -0.43 -6.02
N VAL A 46 -26.86 -1.11 -7.14
CA VAL A 46 -25.54 -1.60 -7.60
C VAL A 46 -24.66 -0.46 -8.10
N GLY A 47 -25.21 0.55 -8.79
CA GLY A 47 -24.44 1.69 -9.29
C GLY A 47 -23.60 2.38 -8.20
N PRO A 48 -24.21 2.84 -7.09
CA PRO A 48 -23.49 3.45 -5.98
C PRO A 48 -22.43 2.54 -5.34
N LEU A 49 -22.65 1.23 -5.30
CA LEU A 49 -21.67 0.27 -4.78
C LEU A 49 -20.43 0.20 -5.69
N VAL A 50 -20.62 0.18 -7.01
CA VAL A 50 -19.53 0.21 -7.99
C VAL A 50 -18.71 1.49 -7.85
N ASP A 51 -19.38 2.64 -7.71
CA ASP A 51 -18.71 3.93 -7.49
C ASP A 51 -17.94 3.96 -6.16
N SER A 52 -18.52 3.39 -5.09
CA SER A 52 -17.86 3.28 -3.78
C SER A 52 -16.60 2.42 -3.85
N ILE A 53 -16.66 1.28 -4.55
CA ILE A 53 -15.50 0.40 -4.75
C ILE A 53 -14.42 1.11 -5.55
N LYS A 54 -14.79 1.86 -6.59
CA LYS A 54 -13.85 2.66 -7.38
C LYS A 54 -13.17 3.74 -6.54
N SER A 55 -13.93 4.47 -5.72
CA SER A 55 -13.40 5.47 -4.80
C SER A 55 -12.42 4.84 -3.80
N LEU A 56 -12.79 3.70 -3.21
CA LEU A 56 -11.94 2.98 -2.27
C LEU A 56 -10.63 2.54 -2.94
N SER A 57 -10.69 2.04 -4.17
CA SER A 57 -9.50 1.64 -4.93
C SER A 57 -8.54 2.82 -5.17
N VAL A 58 -9.08 4.01 -5.48
CA VAL A 58 -8.27 5.23 -5.62
C VAL A 58 -7.61 5.59 -4.29
N SER A 59 -8.35 5.63 -3.19
CA SER A 59 -7.82 5.97 -1.86
C SER A 59 -6.74 4.97 -1.40
N VAL A 60 -6.92 3.67 -1.65
CA VAL A 60 -5.90 2.64 -1.33
C VAL A 60 -4.63 2.85 -2.16
N ASN A 61 -4.76 3.21 -3.43
CA ASN A 61 -3.62 3.47 -4.29
C ASN A 61 -2.85 4.73 -3.84
N GLU A 62 -3.56 5.79 -3.44
CA GLU A 62 -2.97 6.99 -2.86
C GLU A 62 -2.23 6.69 -1.55
N LEU A 63 -2.88 5.97 -0.62
CA LEU A 63 -2.26 5.55 0.63
C LEU A 63 -0.99 4.71 0.38
N THR A 64 -1.03 3.83 -0.60
CA THR A 64 0.13 3.02 -0.99
C THR A 64 1.29 3.89 -1.52
N LYS A 65 0.98 4.94 -2.29
CA LYS A 65 2.00 5.90 -2.76
C LYS A 65 2.61 6.68 -1.59
N ASP A 66 1.80 7.14 -0.66
CA ASP A 66 2.25 7.87 0.52
C ASP A 66 3.16 7.00 1.40
N LEU A 67 2.79 5.73 1.60
CA LEU A 67 3.63 4.77 2.33
C LEU A 67 4.97 4.53 1.63
N ARG A 68 4.99 4.40 0.29
CA ARG A 68 6.24 4.28 -0.46
C ARG A 68 7.13 5.51 -0.29
N GLN A 69 6.56 6.71 -0.31
CA GLN A 69 7.32 7.95 -0.05
C GLN A 69 7.88 7.99 1.37
N GLN A 70 7.09 7.60 2.38
CA GLN A 70 7.55 7.54 3.76
C GLN A 70 8.71 6.54 3.94
N ILE A 71 8.60 5.34 3.36
CA ILE A 71 9.69 4.35 3.37
C ILE A 71 10.94 4.91 2.70
N SER A 72 10.80 5.62 1.57
CA SER A 72 11.94 6.26 0.91
C SER A 72 12.62 7.32 1.79
N LYS A 73 11.85 8.12 2.53
CA LYS A 73 12.39 9.10 3.48
C LYS A 73 13.14 8.40 4.62
N ILE A 74 12.57 7.31 5.15
CA ILE A 74 13.21 6.51 6.20
C ILE A 74 14.54 5.94 5.70
N ASN A 75 14.58 5.36 4.50
CA ASN A 75 15.81 4.85 3.92
C ASN A 75 16.88 5.93 3.78
N TRP A 76 16.50 7.12 3.30
CA TRP A 76 17.42 8.26 3.20
C TRP A 76 17.97 8.68 4.58
N ILE A 77 17.12 8.76 5.61
CA ILE A 77 17.55 9.06 6.98
C ILE A 77 18.53 7.99 7.49
N VAL A 78 18.23 6.71 7.27
CA VAL A 78 19.10 5.59 7.67
C VAL A 78 20.46 5.68 6.98
N ASP A 79 20.50 5.98 5.69
CA ASP A 79 21.74 6.14 4.94
C ASP A 79 22.56 7.34 5.42
N GLU A 80 21.89 8.46 5.74
CA GLU A 80 22.56 9.61 6.31
C GLU A 80 23.13 9.32 7.71
N ILE A 81 22.40 8.57 8.56
CA ILE A 81 22.91 8.12 9.86
C ILE A 81 24.14 7.22 9.68
N LYS A 82 24.09 6.24 8.76
CA LYS A 82 25.25 5.38 8.45
C LYS A 82 26.45 6.21 8.03
N SER A 83 26.26 7.17 7.11
CA SER A 83 27.33 8.06 6.66
C SER A 83 27.92 8.88 7.82
N LYS A 84 27.09 9.42 8.71
CA LYS A 84 27.58 10.14 9.90
C LYS A 84 28.35 9.22 10.85
N ILE A 85 27.92 7.98 11.05
CA ILE A 85 28.64 6.99 11.88
C ILE A 85 30.00 6.67 11.25
N GLU A 86 30.07 6.43 9.95
CA GLU A 86 31.33 6.19 9.23
C GLU A 86 32.29 7.39 9.34
N LEU A 87 31.77 8.61 9.24
CA LEU A 87 32.56 9.83 9.47
C LEU A 87 33.10 9.89 10.90
N LEU A 88 32.26 9.59 11.90
CA LEU A 88 32.69 9.57 13.31
C LEU A 88 33.76 8.51 13.57
N GLN A 89 33.62 7.29 13.05
CA GLN A 89 34.64 6.24 13.16
C GLN A 89 35.95 6.64 12.47
N ASN A 90 35.87 7.30 11.31
CA ASN A 90 37.05 7.84 10.63
C ASN A 90 37.72 8.96 11.42
N ILE A 91 36.96 9.84 12.07
CA ILE A 91 37.50 10.89 12.93
C ILE A 91 38.13 10.28 14.18
N GLU A 92 37.43 9.37 14.87
CA GLU A 92 37.94 8.69 16.06
C GLU A 92 39.24 7.97 15.76
N SER A 93 39.30 7.18 14.68
CA SER A 93 40.53 6.48 14.30
C SER A 93 41.68 7.45 13.93
N LYS A 94 41.40 8.59 13.29
CA LYS A 94 42.41 9.61 12.98
C LYS A 94 42.88 10.38 14.22
N VAL A 95 41.97 10.73 15.12
CA VAL A 95 42.27 11.49 16.35
C VAL A 95 43.03 10.60 17.33
N VAL A 96 42.57 9.37 17.57
CA VAL A 96 43.24 8.41 18.48
C VAL A 96 44.66 8.13 17.97
N LYS A 97 44.82 7.72 16.71
CA LYS A 97 46.15 7.44 16.14
C LYS A 97 47.04 8.68 16.06
N GLY A 98 46.45 9.84 15.74
CA GLY A 98 47.16 11.10 15.59
C GLY A 98 47.61 11.71 16.92
N VAL A 99 46.92 11.45 18.02
CA VAL A 99 47.24 11.97 19.36
C VAL A 99 48.09 10.99 20.18
N GLU A 100 47.88 9.68 20.05
CA GLU A 100 48.67 8.67 20.78
C GLU A 100 50.17 8.78 20.48
N ALA A 101 50.55 8.91 19.20
CA ALA A 101 51.96 8.92 18.80
C ALA A 101 52.75 10.14 19.35
N PRO A 102 52.26 11.39 19.24
CA PRO A 102 52.91 12.55 19.85
C PRO A 102 52.95 12.49 21.38
N VAL A 103 51.86 12.08 22.02
CA VAL A 103 51.77 12.03 23.50
C VAL A 103 52.71 10.97 24.07
N SER A 104 52.74 9.78 23.45
CA SER A 104 53.70 8.70 23.77
C SER A 104 55.14 9.18 23.67
N THR A 105 55.47 9.87 22.58
CA THR A 105 56.83 10.40 22.35
C THR A 105 57.20 11.47 23.36
N LEU A 106 56.28 12.39 23.69
CA LEU A 106 56.48 13.41 24.72
C LEU A 106 56.71 12.77 26.09
N MET A 107 55.89 11.81 26.50
CA MET A 107 56.08 11.10 27.77
C MET A 107 57.43 10.37 27.83
N SER A 108 57.81 9.70 26.74
CA SER A 108 59.10 8.99 26.66
C SER A 108 60.29 9.96 26.78
N ASN A 109 60.24 11.09 26.07
CA ASN A 109 61.25 12.14 26.14
C ASN A 109 61.33 12.76 27.54
N LEU A 110 60.20 12.98 28.21
CA LEU A 110 60.14 13.52 29.57
C LEU A 110 60.74 12.55 30.59
N ASN A 111 60.45 11.25 30.44
CA ASN A 111 61.04 10.20 31.26
C ASN A 111 62.55 10.08 31.03
N ALA A 112 63.02 10.14 29.78
CA ALA A 112 64.44 10.15 29.46
C ALA A 112 65.16 11.39 30.01
N LEU A 113 64.53 12.56 29.95
CA LEU A 113 65.07 13.80 30.50
C LEU A 113 65.16 13.74 32.02
N LYS A 114 64.13 13.22 32.70
CA LYS A 114 64.13 12.97 34.15
C LYS A 114 65.23 11.99 34.54
N ALA A 115 65.41 10.90 33.79
CA ALA A 115 66.47 9.92 34.01
C ALA A 115 67.87 10.53 33.80
N GLY A 116 68.05 11.34 32.75
CA GLY A 116 69.30 12.06 32.47
C GLY A 116 69.65 13.08 33.56
N LEU A 117 68.67 13.86 34.02
CA LEU A 117 68.84 14.79 35.14
C LEU A 117 69.19 14.08 36.44
N ALA A 118 68.51 12.96 36.74
CA ALA A 118 68.81 12.14 37.90
C ALA A 118 70.23 11.56 37.84
N ALA A 119 70.66 11.06 36.67
CA ALA A 119 72.01 10.55 36.46
C ALA A 119 73.08 11.65 36.59
N PHE A 120 72.82 12.85 36.07
CA PHE A 120 73.70 14.01 36.20
C PHE A 120 73.88 14.43 37.67
N PHE A 121 72.78 14.56 38.40
CA PHE A 121 72.82 14.87 39.83
C PHE A 121 73.54 13.79 40.64
N ASN A 122 73.33 12.52 40.32
CA ASN A 122 73.99 11.41 40.99
C ASN A 122 75.51 11.38 40.70
N ARG A 123 75.94 11.89 39.54
CA ARG A 123 77.36 12.02 39.17
C ARG A 123 78.04 13.22 39.84
N MET A 124 77.32 14.31 40.09
CA MET A 124 77.85 15.47 40.83
C MET A 124 77.91 15.26 42.34
N LYS A 125 77.13 14.31 42.87
CA LYS A 125 77.13 13.95 44.30
C LYS A 125 78.20 12.93 44.67
N LYS A 126 78.98 12.45 43.69
CA LYS A 126 80.06 11.47 43.83
C LYS A 126 81.40 12.15 43.66
#